data_AF-A0A7C4H1Y8-F1
#
_entry.id   AF-A0A7C4H1Y8-F1
#
_cell.length_a   1.000
_cell.length_b   1.000
_cell.length_c   1.000
_cell.angle_alpha   90.00
_cell.angle_beta   90.00
_cell.angle_gamma   90.00
#
_symmetry.space_group_name_H-M   'P 1'
#
loop_
_entity.id
_entity.type
_entity.pdbx_description
1 polymer ?
#
loop_
_entity_poly.entity_id
_entity_poly.type
_entity_poly.pdbx_seq_one_letter_code
_entity_poly.pdbx_strand_id
1 'polypeptide(L)' 'VIRGWDLEKCAKVANAVGALVVTRHGAITALPHREELNSFLREHEAGIEV' A
#
# COMPACT_ATOMS: atom_id res chain seq x y z
N VAL A 1 -9.68 11.33 -6.38
CA VAL A 1 -8.55 10.39 -6.19
C VAL A 1 -7.43 10.77 -7.15
N ILE A 2 -6.19 10.90 -6.66
CA ILE A 2 -5.04 11.53 -7.36
C ILE A 2 -4.65 10.80 -8.67
N ARG A 3 -5.08 9.55 -8.87
CA ARG A 3 -4.71 8.68 -10.01
C ARG A 3 -5.89 8.11 -10.80
N GLY A 4 -7.10 8.66 -10.62
CA GLY A 4 -8.31 8.14 -11.28
C GLY A 4 -8.73 6.73 -10.82
N TRP A 5 -8.20 6.23 -9.72
CA TRP A 5 -8.62 4.95 -9.15
C TRP A 5 -10.00 5.04 -8.50
N ASP A 6 -10.74 3.94 -8.53
CA ASP A 6 -11.94 3.78 -7.73
C ASP A 6 -11.61 3.77 -6.22
N LEU A 7 -12.65 3.90 -5.40
CA LEU A 7 -12.51 3.97 -3.95
C LEU A 7 -11.99 2.66 -3.36
N GLU A 8 -12.32 1.51 -3.95
CA GLU A 8 -11.90 0.21 -3.46
C GLU A 8 -10.38 0.04 -3.60
N LYS A 9 -9.84 0.36 -4.79
CA LYS A 9 -8.40 0.38 -5.06
C LYS A 9 -7.70 1.37 -4.13
N CYS A 10 -8.27 2.54 -3.88
CA CYS A 10 -7.70 3.49 -2.92
C CYS A 10 -7.63 2.90 -1.50
N ALA A 11 -8.73 2.32 -1.03
CA ALA A 11 -8.83 1.77 0.31
C ALA A 11 -7.84 0.61 0.51
N LYS A 12 -7.75 -0.31 -0.47
CA LYS A 12 -6.82 -1.43 -0.45
C LYS A 12 -5.37 -0.98 -0.41
N VAL A 13 -4.99 0.00 -1.24
CA VAL A 13 -3.63 0.57 -1.25
C VAL A 13 -3.30 1.28 0.05
N ALA A 14 -4.22 2.11 0.57
CA ALA A 14 -4.02 2.82 1.83
C ALA A 14 -3.87 1.85 3.02
N ASN A 15 -4.68 0.79 3.05
CA ASN A 15 -4.60 -0.23 4.09
C ASN A 15 -3.27 -1.00 4.04
N ALA A 16 -2.81 -1.37 2.84
CA ALA A 16 -1.51 -2.03 2.67
C ALA A 16 -0.34 -1.14 3.11
N VAL A 17 -0.36 0.15 2.76
CA VAL A 17 0.65 1.11 3.26
C VAL A 17 0.60 1.21 4.78
N GLY A 18 -0.59 1.31 5.37
CA GLY A 18 -0.76 1.34 6.83
C GLY A 18 -0.20 0.10 7.51
N ALA A 19 -0.49 -1.09 6.98
CA ALA A 19 0.03 -2.36 7.48
C ALA A 19 1.56 -2.42 7.46
N LEU A 20 2.20 -1.92 6.40
CA LEU A 20 3.66 -1.89 6.30
C LEU A 20 4.27 -0.87 7.28
N VAL A 21 3.70 0.34 7.37
CA VAL A 21 4.22 1.43 8.21
C VAL A 21 4.24 1.04 9.68
N VAL A 22 3.21 0.36 10.19
CA VAL A 22 3.14 -0.01 11.63
C VAL A 22 4.18 -1.06 12.05
N THR A 23 4.92 -1.65 11.11
CA THR A 23 6.00 -2.61 11.41
C THR A 23 7.36 -1.94 11.62
N ARG A 24 7.49 -0.63 11.34
CA ARG A 24 8.75 0.12 11.38
C ARG A 24 8.63 1.36 12.25
N HIS A 25 9.76 1.84 12.75
CA HIS A 25 9.77 3.09 13.51
C HIS A 25 9.77 4.31 12.58
N GLY A 26 8.95 5.30 12.94
CA GLY A 26 8.81 6.56 12.22
C GLY A 26 7.52 6.63 11.38
N ALA A 27 7.20 7.84 10.92
CA ALA A 27 6.03 8.07 10.07
C ALA A 27 6.43 8.04 8.59
N ILE A 28 7.08 9.10 8.11
CA ILE A 28 7.51 9.23 6.71
C ILE A 28 8.63 8.23 6.38
N THR A 29 9.57 8.05 7.30
CA THR A 29 10.70 7.13 7.11
C THR A 29 10.30 5.67 7.08
N ALA A 30 9.11 5.34 7.59
CA ALA A 30 8.55 3.99 7.57
C ALA A 30 7.72 3.71 6.30
N LEU A 31 7.50 4.71 5.44
CA LEU A 31 6.76 4.52 4.20
C LEU A 31 7.46 3.49 3.31
N PRO A 32 6.71 2.52 2.75
CA PRO A 32 7.28 1.49 1.90
C PRO A 32 7.68 2.07 0.54
N HIS A 33 8.68 1.44 -0.07
CA HIS A 33 8.93 1.64 -1.50
C HIS A 33 7.79 1.01 -2.33
N ARG A 34 7.61 1.50 -3.56
CA ARG A 34 6.56 1.02 -4.45
C ARG A 34 6.66 -0.49 -4.74
N GLU A 35 7.86 -1.01 -4.92
CA GLU A 35 8.09 -2.45 -5.17
C GLU A 35 7.71 -3.32 -3.96
N GLU A 36 7.98 -2.83 -2.75
CA GLU A 36 7.60 -3.50 -1.50
C GLU A 36 6.08 -3.55 -1.36
N LEU A 37 5.41 -2.42 -1.60
CA LEU A 37 3.95 -2.33 -1.60
C LEU A 37 3.32 -3.28 -2.63
N ASN A 38 3.86 -3.32 -3.86
CA ASN A 38 3.37 -4.21 -4.91
C ASN A 38 3.61 -5.69 -4.57
N SER A 39 4.71 -6.02 -3.87
CA SER A 39 4.96 -7.39 -3.40
C SER A 39 3.96 -7.79 -2.31
N PHE A 40 3.75 -6.93 -1.32
CA PHE A 40 2.76 -7.14 -0.26
C PHE A 40 1.34 -7.34 -0.82
N LEU A 41 0.93 -6.52 -1.78
CA LEU A 41 -0.39 -6.62 -2.43
C LEU A 41 -0.57 -7.92 -3.24
N ARG A 42 0.50 -8.42 -3.88
CA ARG A 42 0.48 -9.72 -4.57
C ARG A 42 0.35 -10.89 -3.60
N GLU A 43 1.08 -10.85 -2.48
CA GLU A 43 1.04 -11.91 -1.45
C GLU A 43 -0.33 -12.03 -0.77
N HIS A 44 -1.05 -10.92 -0.65
CA HIS A 44 -2.38 -10.88 -0.02
C HIS A 44 -3.53 -10.92 -1.04
N GLU A 45 -3.26 -11.39 -2.26
CA GLU A 45 -4.23 -11.62 -3.34
C GLU A 45 -5.13 -10.40 -3.64
N ALA A 46 -4.63 -9.18 -3.42
CA ALA A 46 -5.43 -7.96 -3.58
C ALA A 46 -5.76 -7.65 -5.05
N GLY A 47 -5.10 -8.33 -6.01
CA GLY A 47 -5.30 -8.14 -7.45
C GLY A 47 -4.93 -6.72 -7.93
N ILE A 48 -4.10 -6.00 -7.18
CA ILE A 48 -3.78 -4.58 -7.41
C ILE A 48 -2.29 -4.38 -7.62
N GLU A 49 -1.95 -3.58 -8.63
CA GLU A 49 -0.63 -3.01 -8.85
C GLU A 49 -0.71 -1.47 -8.89
N VAL A 50 0.30 -0.84 -8.27
CA VAL A 50 0.39 0.61 -7.99
C VAL A 50 1.51 1.27 -8.76
#